data_AF-A0A1X2HZA4-F1
#
_entry.id   AF-A0A1X2HZA4-F1
#
_cell.length_a   1.000
_cell.length_b   1.000
_cell.length_c   1.000
_cell.angle_alpha   90.00
_cell.angle_beta   90.00
_cell.angle_gamma   90.00
#
_symmetry.space_group_name_H-M   'P 1'
#
loop_
_entity.id
_entity.type
_entity.pdbx_description
1 polymer ?
#
loop_
_entity_poly.entity_id
_entity_poly.type
_entity_poly.pdbx_seq_one_letter_code
_entity_poly.pdbx_strand_id
1 'polypeptide(L)'
;MTSEDDYDHLGQDLSSNANTDTDNTDVDDEDYTPFDIVLVDLEKAANDNIIQCIERRLSKPSENQPIDYVALSYRWGELSETIIDTDLGYLATITSFDLDDFYRLCSMIRQEPDLHAIDYVWVDAICVDQTNPTHRKATIYRMSDIYAGARYVLAVPDLHLRHLAMTTSKNWEIVEATRPISDYLFHLIHGNTDRLAELDHAWLKAHANPTNNDSPASSSSMEARIAQRTQTIQTSMDFLSDLVRDWSSRVWVISECHIAKHTKHKLKYWFLQLSPSSPAWLSSPGGVGFFEFDFRDPTRSFLSTLLDDAFITNSHPAFHESIVACDAIYNQFHQLMVRQLDQPTFLEMMLDSKACKNEDRFYAVLPLSKYKHKLTTKDVVDSWQIHNTFSVKLKLFEWMTVEDKLTLLFLSGGQHSIKHTKVLPTFATTNIYWPENVDEYPTFPIQQEGGNFDLIHDHVLNLTKVQPKNTKENHGTSFSSSSSSSWLYKLTLKPITFYRLKNDFVDELCQINLQQNNRSAARRLGLLDTDDVPDIVCIPTHISHTPTPCQFRAVDGSVAGIVNYIFLVGSLVNNKWMLEEHFGTEALMCEENYTLHYCHEDYSHGFDIY
;
A
#
# COMPACT_ATOMS: atom_id res chain seq x y z
N MET A 1 8.26 -25.08 20.17
CA MET A 1 8.31 -25.95 21.36
C MET A 1 9.13 -25.26 22.43
N THR A 2 8.47 -24.39 23.19
CA THR A 2 8.86 -23.90 24.52
C THR A 2 7.55 -23.45 25.16
N SER A 3 7.29 -23.94 26.36
CA SER A 3 6.04 -23.82 27.12
C SER A 3 5.69 -22.38 27.49
N GLU A 4 4.49 -21.96 27.10
CA GLU A 4 3.77 -20.82 27.65
C GLU A 4 3.07 -21.29 28.92
N ASP A 5 3.41 -20.73 30.07
CA ASP A 5 2.55 -20.65 31.25
C ASP A 5 3.11 -19.55 32.17
N ASP A 6 2.20 -18.80 32.80
CA ASP A 6 2.37 -17.73 33.81
C ASP A 6 2.67 -16.30 33.32
N TYR A 7 1.63 -15.58 32.88
CA TYR A 7 1.47 -14.14 33.16
C TYR A 7 -0.02 -13.78 33.21
N ASP A 8 -0.60 -13.82 34.41
CA ASP A 8 -1.88 -13.19 34.75
C ASP A 8 -1.66 -12.31 35.97
N HIS A 9 -2.37 -11.18 36.03
CA HIS A 9 -2.40 -10.13 37.08
C HIS A 9 -1.62 -8.83 36.80
N LEU A 10 -2.15 -8.00 35.89
CA LEU A 10 -2.19 -6.54 36.06
C LEU A 10 -3.06 -5.93 34.94
N GLY A 11 -4.32 -5.64 35.26
CA GLY A 11 -5.25 -5.07 34.29
C GLY A 11 -6.62 -4.83 34.89
N GLN A 12 -6.71 -3.96 35.90
CA GLN A 12 -7.98 -3.40 36.34
C GLN A 12 -7.94 -1.88 36.25
N ASP A 13 -9.06 -1.36 35.79
CA ASP A 13 -9.51 0.03 35.76
C ASP A 13 -8.86 0.92 34.71
N LEU A 14 -9.62 1.18 33.64
CA LEU A 14 -9.89 2.52 33.08
C LEU A 14 -10.99 2.38 32.00
N SER A 15 -12.24 2.66 32.39
CA SER A 15 -13.35 2.86 31.46
C SER A 15 -14.19 4.04 31.91
N SER A 16 -14.20 5.13 31.14
CA SER A 16 -15.38 5.98 30.99
C SER A 16 -15.23 7.07 29.93
N ASN A 17 -16.23 7.08 29.03
CA ASN A 17 -16.88 8.21 28.36
C ASN A 17 -16.17 8.88 27.17
N ALA A 18 -16.56 8.42 25.97
CA ALA A 18 -16.47 9.18 24.74
C ALA A 18 -17.85 9.74 24.37
N ASN A 19 -17.99 11.07 24.36
CA ASN A 19 -18.89 11.77 23.44
C ASN A 19 -18.51 13.25 23.36
N THR A 20 -18.72 13.78 22.16
CA THR A 20 -18.63 15.17 21.65
C THR A 20 -17.26 15.74 21.30
N ASP A 21 -17.16 16.05 20.00
CA ASP A 21 -16.12 16.81 19.31
C ASP A 21 -15.87 18.20 19.90
N THR A 22 -14.64 18.67 19.68
CA THR A 22 -14.13 20.02 19.95
C THR A 22 -13.93 20.39 21.42
N ASP A 23 -12.95 19.75 22.06
CA ASP A 23 -12.20 20.44 23.11
C ASP A 23 -10.73 19.99 23.14
N ASN A 24 -9.82 20.97 23.19
CA ASN A 24 -8.41 20.80 23.51
C ASN A 24 -8.31 20.32 24.97
N THR A 25 -8.68 19.07 25.22
CA THR A 25 -8.42 18.44 26.50
C THR A 25 -6.95 18.03 26.48
N ASP A 26 -6.19 18.70 27.33
CA ASP A 26 -4.88 18.27 27.80
C ASP A 26 -5.01 16.79 28.18
N VAL A 27 -4.63 15.90 27.25
CA VAL A 27 -4.51 14.48 27.52
C VAL A 27 -3.41 14.39 28.57
N ASP A 28 -3.79 14.08 29.80
CA ASP A 28 -2.92 13.98 30.96
C ASP A 28 -1.62 13.25 30.58
N ASP A 29 -0.51 13.97 30.72
CA ASP A 29 0.86 13.61 30.33
C ASP A 29 1.45 12.52 31.27
N GLU A 30 0.59 11.69 31.86
CA GLU A 30 0.80 11.05 33.16
C GLU A 30 1.60 9.74 33.16
N ASP A 31 2.12 9.27 32.03
CA ASP A 31 3.02 8.10 32.08
C ASP A 31 4.09 8.06 30.97
N TYR A 32 4.72 9.20 30.68
CA TYR A 32 5.93 9.18 29.87
C TYR A 32 7.09 8.58 30.68
N THR A 33 7.20 7.26 30.66
CA THR A 33 8.40 6.58 31.15
C THR A 33 9.57 6.94 30.23
N PRO A 34 10.67 7.47 30.77
CA PRO A 34 11.90 7.69 30.03
C PRO A 34 12.27 6.46 29.19
N PHE A 35 12.66 6.68 27.95
CA PHE A 35 13.03 5.61 27.03
C PHE A 35 14.35 5.95 26.38
N ASP A 36 15.34 5.11 26.61
CA ASP A 36 16.64 5.23 26.00
C ASP A 36 16.61 4.52 24.63
N ILE A 37 17.26 5.13 23.65
CA ILE A 37 17.41 4.64 22.28
C ILE A 37 18.89 4.45 21.99
N VAL A 38 19.20 3.44 21.18
CA VAL A 38 20.53 3.23 20.64
C VAL A 38 20.64 3.94 19.29
N LEU A 39 21.75 4.63 19.05
CA LEU A 39 22.04 5.34 17.81
C LEU A 39 23.41 4.94 17.28
N VAL A 40 23.60 4.94 15.97
CA VAL A 40 24.90 4.75 15.31
C VAL A 40 25.56 6.11 15.08
N ASP A 41 26.84 6.20 15.43
CA ASP A 41 27.69 7.37 15.17
C ASP A 41 27.99 7.50 13.67
N LEU A 42 27.48 8.56 13.05
CA LEU A 42 27.63 8.80 11.61
C LEU A 42 29.08 9.09 11.22
N GLU A 43 29.86 9.73 12.10
CA GLU A 43 31.25 10.05 11.80
C GLU A 43 32.09 8.79 11.71
N LYS A 44 31.91 7.88 12.66
CA LYS A 44 32.60 6.59 12.69
C LYS A 44 32.19 5.68 11.55
N ALA A 45 30.90 5.60 11.27
CA ALA A 45 30.39 4.81 10.16
C ALA A 45 30.90 5.36 8.81
N ALA A 46 30.88 6.68 8.61
CA ALA A 46 31.26 7.29 7.33
C ALA A 46 32.77 7.29 7.05
N ASN A 47 33.60 7.57 8.07
CA ASN A 47 35.04 7.80 7.87
C ASN A 47 35.88 6.56 8.19
N ASP A 48 35.49 5.81 9.22
CA ASP A 48 36.28 4.70 9.75
C ASP A 48 35.71 3.33 9.31
N ASN A 49 34.52 3.30 8.69
CA ASN A 49 33.75 2.09 8.39
C ASN A 49 33.56 1.21 9.64
N ILE A 50 33.25 1.86 10.77
CA ILE A 50 33.02 1.20 12.06
C ILE A 50 31.60 1.53 12.54
N ILE A 51 30.84 0.51 12.92
CA ILE A 51 29.58 0.70 13.63
C ILE A 51 29.89 0.94 15.11
N GLN A 52 29.87 2.20 15.52
CA GLN A 52 29.92 2.58 16.93
C GLN A 52 28.51 2.97 17.39
N CYS A 53 27.95 2.21 18.33
CA CYS A 53 26.64 2.49 18.90
C CYS A 53 26.76 3.30 20.20
N ILE A 54 25.78 4.16 20.45
CA ILE A 54 25.67 4.95 21.67
C ILE A 54 24.24 4.92 22.19
N GLU A 55 24.08 4.86 23.51
CA GLU A 55 22.78 4.98 24.16
C GLU A 55 22.48 6.44 24.49
N ARG A 56 21.24 6.85 24.24
CA ARG A 56 20.77 8.22 24.39
C ARG A 56 19.30 8.25 24.80
N ARG A 57 18.96 9.15 25.70
CA ARG A 57 17.58 9.32 26.15
C ARG A 57 16.75 10.02 25.07
N LEU A 58 15.64 9.41 24.67
CA LEU A 58 14.67 10.06 23.78
C LEU A 58 13.95 11.15 24.58
N SER A 59 14.33 12.40 24.34
CA SER A 59 13.76 13.57 24.99
C SER A 59 12.33 13.85 24.51
N LYS A 60 11.49 14.35 25.41
CA LYS A 60 10.23 15.00 25.00
C LYS A 60 10.53 16.24 24.15
N PRO A 61 9.65 16.62 23.21
CA PRO A 61 9.81 17.85 22.41
C PRO A 61 9.99 19.13 23.24
N SER A 62 9.56 19.12 24.52
CA SER A 62 9.64 20.25 25.45
C SER A 62 10.98 20.37 26.20
N GLU A 63 11.90 19.43 26.06
CA GLU A 63 13.21 19.50 26.72
C GLU A 63 14.19 20.43 25.98
N ASN A 64 15.06 21.11 26.72
CA ASN A 64 15.89 22.22 26.21
C ASN A 64 16.93 21.82 25.14
N GLN A 65 17.19 20.53 24.92
CA GLN A 65 18.13 20.04 23.90
C GLN A 65 17.70 18.66 23.38
N PRO A 66 16.78 18.59 22.39
CA PRO A 66 16.46 17.33 21.74
C PRO A 66 17.70 16.80 20.99
N ILE A 67 17.82 15.48 20.92
CA ILE A 67 18.89 14.83 20.19
C ILE A 67 18.50 14.81 18.71
N ASP A 68 19.36 15.39 17.88
CA ASP A 68 19.19 15.33 16.44
C ASP A 68 19.76 14.02 15.90
N TYR A 69 18.92 13.28 15.16
CA TYR A 69 19.31 12.07 14.45
C TYR A 69 18.45 11.89 13.19
N VAL A 70 18.94 11.08 12.25
CA VAL A 70 18.18 10.61 11.08
C VAL A 70 17.60 9.23 11.40
N ALA A 71 16.31 9.00 11.15
CA ALA A 71 15.73 7.65 11.18
C ALA A 71 15.67 7.08 9.77
N LEU A 72 16.27 5.90 9.55
CA LEU A 72 16.24 5.26 8.25
C LEU A 72 14.95 4.46 8.04
N SER A 73 14.36 4.61 6.87
CA SER A 73 13.30 3.74 6.36
C SER A 73 13.87 2.94 5.18
N TYR A 74 13.81 1.61 5.26
CA TYR A 74 14.40 0.74 4.25
C TYR A 74 13.70 -0.62 4.22
N ARG A 75 14.10 -1.45 3.26
CA ARG A 75 13.51 -2.77 3.02
C ARG A 75 14.11 -3.84 3.94
N TRP A 76 13.24 -4.60 4.62
CA TRP A 76 13.66 -5.65 5.56
C TRP A 76 13.89 -7.01 4.90
N GLY A 77 14.96 -7.70 5.30
CA GLY A 77 15.15 -9.15 5.16
C GLY A 77 15.28 -9.68 3.73
N GLU A 78 16.51 -9.98 3.31
CA GLU A 78 16.84 -10.61 2.01
C GLU A 78 18.29 -11.07 1.87
N LEU A 79 19.16 -10.63 2.78
CA LEU A 79 20.58 -10.92 2.77
C LEU A 79 20.95 -12.03 3.75
N SER A 80 22.13 -12.59 3.51
CA SER A 80 22.79 -13.45 4.48
C SER A 80 23.07 -12.67 5.76
N GLU A 81 22.97 -13.37 6.88
CA GLU A 81 23.17 -12.79 8.20
C GLU A 81 24.57 -12.18 8.34
N THR A 82 24.63 -10.91 8.72
CA THR A 82 25.86 -10.22 9.16
C THR A 82 25.70 -9.86 10.62
N ILE A 83 26.63 -10.32 11.46
CA ILE A 83 26.60 -10.08 12.90
C ILE A 83 27.67 -9.05 13.24
N ILE A 84 27.29 -8.03 14.00
CA ILE A 84 28.20 -7.01 14.51
C ILE A 84 28.07 -6.88 16.03
N ASP A 85 29.18 -6.56 16.70
CA ASP A 85 29.15 -6.17 18.12
C ASP A 85 28.80 -4.69 18.21
N THR A 86 27.85 -4.35 19.09
CA THR A 86 27.42 -2.96 19.31
C THR A 86 28.22 -2.25 20.39
N ASP A 87 29.07 -2.98 21.13
CA ASP A 87 29.74 -2.54 22.36
C ASP A 87 28.76 -2.13 23.49
N LEU A 88 27.46 -2.39 23.33
CA LEU A 88 26.41 -2.13 24.32
C LEU A 88 25.87 -3.41 24.99
N GLY A 89 26.58 -4.54 24.82
CA GLY A 89 26.25 -5.81 25.46
C GLY A 89 25.28 -6.69 24.68
N TYR A 90 24.97 -6.36 23.42
CA TYR A 90 24.26 -7.25 22.50
C TYR A 90 24.91 -7.26 21.10
N LEU A 91 24.64 -8.34 20.37
CA LEU A 91 25.06 -8.49 18.97
C LEU A 91 23.89 -8.12 18.07
N ALA A 92 24.13 -7.22 17.11
CA ALA A 92 23.13 -6.89 16.10
C ALA A 92 23.24 -7.86 14.92
N THR A 93 22.11 -8.41 14.51
CA THR A 93 21.97 -9.29 13.35
C THR A 93 21.34 -8.50 12.20
N ILE A 94 22.12 -8.25 11.15
CA ILE A 94 21.70 -7.53 9.95
C ILE A 94 21.42 -8.54 8.84
N THR A 95 20.18 -8.56 8.35
CA THR A 95 19.75 -9.41 7.23
C THR A 95 19.18 -8.61 6.07
N SER A 96 19.30 -7.28 6.11
CA SER A 96 18.50 -6.39 5.27
C SER A 96 19.31 -5.47 4.37
N PHE A 97 20.59 -5.25 4.66
CA PHE A 97 21.52 -4.47 3.83
C PHE A 97 22.98 -4.90 4.05
N ASP A 98 23.85 -4.55 3.10
CA ASP A 98 25.30 -4.75 3.19
C ASP A 98 25.92 -3.56 3.96
N LEU A 99 26.93 -3.82 4.80
CA LEU A 99 27.57 -2.77 5.58
C LEU A 99 28.29 -1.74 4.70
N ASP A 100 28.84 -2.15 3.55
CA ASP A 100 29.51 -1.22 2.62
C ASP A 100 28.50 -0.21 2.04
N ASP A 101 27.29 -0.67 1.73
CA ASP A 101 26.18 0.18 1.26
C ASP A 101 25.73 1.15 2.38
N PHE A 102 25.67 0.68 3.63
CA PHE A 102 25.35 1.51 4.79
C PHE A 102 26.43 2.56 5.12
N TYR A 103 27.72 2.21 5.07
CA TYR A 103 28.82 3.18 5.27
C TYR A 103 28.81 4.25 4.18
N ARG A 104 28.57 3.84 2.93
CA ARG A 104 28.41 4.78 1.81
C ARG A 104 27.26 5.74 2.05
N LEU A 105 26.10 5.24 2.52
CA LEU A 105 24.96 6.08 2.89
C LEU A 105 25.33 7.07 4.00
N CYS A 106 26.02 6.62 5.06
CA CYS A 106 26.46 7.50 6.15
C CYS A 106 27.37 8.62 5.66
N SER A 107 28.30 8.32 4.75
CA SER A 107 29.14 9.33 4.08
C SER A 107 28.30 10.35 3.31
N MET A 108 27.22 9.93 2.66
CA MET A 108 26.32 10.84 1.93
C MET A 108 25.51 11.72 2.87
N ILE A 109 24.97 11.16 3.96
CA ILE A 109 24.27 11.93 5.01
C ILE A 109 25.16 13.06 5.54
N ARG A 110 26.45 12.78 5.79
CA ARG A 110 27.40 13.80 6.26
C ARG A 110 27.75 14.88 5.25
N GLN A 111 27.54 14.63 3.95
CA GLN A 111 27.85 15.58 2.88
C GLN A 111 26.64 16.41 2.47
N GLU A 112 25.43 15.94 2.79
CA GLU A 112 24.18 16.66 2.54
C GLU A 112 24.12 17.95 3.38
N PRO A 113 23.92 19.13 2.75
CA PRO A 113 23.91 20.41 3.47
C PRO A 113 22.93 20.48 4.64
N ASP A 114 21.77 19.86 4.53
CA ASP A 114 20.75 19.88 5.60
C ASP A 114 20.99 18.85 6.71
N LEU A 115 21.81 17.82 6.45
CA LEU A 115 22.03 16.69 7.35
C LEU A 115 23.44 16.65 7.95
N HIS A 116 24.41 17.41 7.41
CA HIS A 116 25.81 17.36 7.84
C HIS A 116 26.04 17.68 9.34
N ALA A 117 25.12 18.42 9.96
CA ALA A 117 25.18 18.80 11.36
C ALA A 117 24.57 17.73 12.30
N ILE A 118 24.05 16.64 11.75
CA ILE A 118 23.47 15.52 12.50
C ILE A 118 24.56 14.47 12.73
N ASP A 119 24.81 14.13 13.99
CA ASP A 119 25.88 13.20 14.37
C ASP A 119 25.44 11.73 14.37
N TYR A 120 24.13 11.48 14.34
CA TYR A 120 23.57 10.17 14.63
C TYR A 120 22.54 9.68 13.61
N VAL A 121 22.51 8.37 13.41
CA VAL A 121 21.49 7.68 12.63
C VAL A 121 20.89 6.53 13.42
N TRP A 122 19.57 6.38 13.33
CA TRP A 122 18.83 5.26 13.87
C TRP A 122 18.45 4.30 12.74
N VAL A 123 18.81 3.04 12.90
CA VAL A 123 18.47 1.94 11.98
C VAL A 123 18.15 0.71 12.82
N ASP A 124 16.90 0.25 12.75
CA ASP A 124 16.37 -0.78 13.64
C ASP A 124 17.14 -2.12 13.61
N ALA A 125 17.71 -2.50 12.46
CA ALA A 125 18.55 -3.71 12.35
C ALA A 125 19.81 -3.67 13.23
N ILE A 126 20.26 -2.48 13.63
CA ILE A 126 21.43 -2.28 14.51
C ILE A 126 21.00 -1.80 15.89
N CYS A 127 20.12 -0.80 15.93
CA CYS A 127 19.72 -0.07 17.13
C CYS A 127 18.72 -0.81 18.04
N VAL A 128 18.19 -1.95 17.61
CA VAL A 128 17.27 -2.77 18.41
C VAL A 128 17.97 -4.06 18.84
N ASP A 129 18.01 -4.32 20.14
CA ASP A 129 18.49 -5.60 20.68
C ASP A 129 17.53 -6.73 20.26
N GLN A 130 17.89 -7.42 19.17
CA GLN A 130 17.13 -8.55 18.63
C GLN A 130 17.24 -9.81 19.49
N THR A 131 18.22 -9.88 20.40
CA THR A 131 18.50 -11.05 21.25
C THR A 131 17.63 -11.08 22.50
N ASN A 132 17.12 -9.94 22.94
CA ASN A 132 16.22 -9.79 24.08
C ASN A 132 14.77 -9.51 23.63
N PRO A 133 13.87 -10.51 23.66
CA PRO A 133 12.50 -10.34 23.17
C PRO A 133 11.71 -9.26 23.88
N THR A 134 11.94 -9.05 25.18
CA THR A 134 11.26 -8.03 25.97
C THR A 134 11.72 -6.63 25.57
N HIS A 135 13.04 -6.42 25.44
CA HIS A 135 13.59 -5.14 25.02
C HIS A 135 13.23 -4.81 23.56
N ARG A 136 13.29 -5.81 22.67
CA ARG A 136 12.81 -5.70 21.29
C ARG A 136 11.34 -5.30 21.24
N LYS A 137 10.46 -6.02 21.93
CA LYS A 137 9.02 -5.73 21.98
C LYS A 137 8.76 -4.32 22.53
N ALA A 138 9.46 -3.91 23.59
CA ALA A 138 9.37 -2.57 24.14
C ALA A 138 9.78 -1.49 23.13
N THR A 139 10.88 -1.69 22.40
CA THR A 139 11.38 -0.75 21.38
C THR A 139 10.45 -0.67 20.17
N ILE A 140 9.93 -1.81 19.69
CA ILE A 140 8.95 -1.86 18.60
C ILE A 140 7.72 -1.03 18.95
N TYR A 141 7.22 -1.12 20.18
CA TYR A 141 6.09 -0.31 20.63
C TYR A 141 6.39 1.19 20.75
N ARG A 142 7.67 1.59 20.72
CA ARG A 142 8.11 2.98 20.73
C ARG A 142 8.57 3.46 19.34
N MET A 143 8.50 2.64 18.28
CA MET A 143 8.94 3.03 16.94
C MET A 143 8.31 4.33 16.47
N SER A 144 7.00 4.52 16.72
CA SER A 144 6.34 5.77 16.33
C SER A 144 6.96 7.00 16.98
N ASP A 145 7.36 6.91 18.25
CA ASP A 145 8.02 7.99 18.98
C ASP A 145 9.45 8.23 18.46
N ILE A 146 10.15 7.17 18.08
CA ILE A 146 11.50 7.27 17.49
C ILE A 146 11.43 8.01 16.15
N TYR A 147 10.58 7.57 15.22
CA TYR A 147 10.44 8.27 13.93
C TYR A 147 9.90 9.69 14.09
N ALA A 148 8.98 9.93 15.03
CA ALA A 148 8.49 11.28 15.32
C ALA A 148 9.57 12.19 15.93
N GLY A 149 10.44 11.62 16.77
CA GLY A 149 11.56 12.31 17.42
C GLY A 149 12.74 12.59 16.50
N ALA A 150 12.93 11.80 15.44
CA ALA A 150 14.00 11.99 14.46
C ALA A 150 13.89 13.36 13.77
N ARG A 151 15.03 13.98 13.43
CA ARG A 151 15.02 15.25 12.69
C ARG A 151 14.55 15.07 11.26
N TYR A 152 14.96 13.95 10.64
CA TYR A 152 14.51 13.53 9.32
C TYR A 152 14.21 12.04 9.30
N VAL A 153 13.20 11.66 8.51
CA VAL A 153 13.03 10.29 8.03
C VAL A 153 13.65 10.21 6.65
N LEU A 154 14.58 9.26 6.47
CA LEU A 154 15.30 9.05 5.22
C LEU A 154 14.95 7.69 4.64
N ALA A 155 14.22 7.68 3.54
CA ALA A 155 13.87 6.47 2.79
C ALA A 155 15.01 6.05 1.84
N VAL A 156 15.43 4.79 1.91
CA VAL A 156 16.44 4.21 1.01
C VAL A 156 15.94 2.88 0.46
N PRO A 157 15.09 2.89 -0.58
CA PRO A 157 14.44 1.68 -1.10
C PRO A 157 15.42 0.60 -1.58
N ASP A 158 16.62 0.98 -2.01
CA ASP A 158 17.68 0.10 -2.52
C ASP A 158 18.90 0.02 -1.58
N LEU A 159 18.72 0.15 -0.26
CA LEU A 159 19.84 0.02 0.70
C LEU A 159 20.59 -1.33 0.61
N HIS A 160 20.00 -2.34 -0.04
CA HIS A 160 20.58 -3.64 -0.37
C HIS A 160 20.80 -3.79 -1.88
N LEU A 161 21.24 -2.72 -2.56
CA LEU A 161 21.42 -2.66 -4.02
C LEU A 161 22.22 -3.85 -4.55
N ARG A 162 23.28 -4.24 -3.84
CA ARG A 162 24.09 -5.41 -4.22
C ARG A 162 23.28 -6.69 -4.34
N HIS A 163 22.36 -6.94 -3.41
CA HIS A 163 21.44 -8.08 -3.48
C HIS A 163 20.52 -7.97 -4.68
N LEU A 164 19.86 -6.82 -4.84
CA LEU A 164 18.88 -6.58 -5.92
C LEU A 164 19.51 -6.81 -7.29
N ALA A 165 20.74 -6.33 -7.49
CA ALA A 165 21.50 -6.52 -8.71
C ALA A 165 21.82 -8.00 -8.95
N MET A 166 22.08 -8.79 -7.89
CA MET A 166 22.44 -10.21 -7.99
C MET A 166 21.24 -11.15 -8.06
N THR A 167 20.02 -10.71 -7.72
CA THR A 167 18.83 -11.56 -7.73
C THR A 167 18.53 -12.13 -9.12
N THR A 168 18.71 -11.34 -10.18
CA THR A 168 18.52 -11.78 -11.58
C THR A 168 19.55 -11.14 -12.49
N SER A 169 19.92 -11.80 -13.59
CA SER A 169 20.82 -11.22 -14.60
C SER A 169 20.26 -9.94 -15.20
N LYS A 170 18.93 -9.84 -15.34
CA LYS A 170 18.25 -8.64 -15.82
C LYS A 170 18.44 -7.46 -14.87
N ASN A 171 18.31 -7.67 -13.56
CA ASN A 171 18.53 -6.60 -12.58
C ASN A 171 19.98 -6.11 -12.62
N TRP A 172 20.95 -7.02 -12.73
CA TRP A 172 22.35 -6.66 -12.92
C TRP A 172 22.56 -5.78 -14.15
N GLU A 173 22.00 -6.19 -15.30
CA GLU A 173 22.08 -5.43 -16.56
C GLU A 173 21.49 -4.03 -16.42
N ILE A 174 20.35 -3.89 -15.73
CA ILE A 174 19.71 -2.60 -15.48
C ILE A 174 20.63 -1.72 -14.62
N VAL A 175 21.08 -2.20 -13.46
CA VAL A 175 21.92 -1.44 -12.52
C VAL A 175 23.24 -0.99 -13.19
N GLU A 176 23.89 -1.86 -13.96
CA GLU A 176 25.10 -1.51 -14.71
C GLU A 176 24.81 -0.49 -15.83
N ALA A 177 23.69 -0.64 -16.54
CA ALA A 177 23.28 0.31 -17.59
C ALA A 177 22.84 1.66 -17.03
N THR A 178 22.38 1.73 -15.77
CA THR A 178 22.03 2.96 -15.07
C THR A 178 23.25 3.82 -14.73
N ARG A 179 24.39 3.21 -14.35
CA ARG A 179 25.61 3.94 -13.94
C ARG A 179 26.05 5.07 -14.89
N PRO A 180 26.16 4.87 -16.22
CA PRO A 180 26.58 5.94 -17.13
C PRO A 180 25.53 7.05 -17.30
N ILE A 181 24.28 6.84 -16.88
CA ILE A 181 23.19 7.81 -16.98
C ILE A 181 22.67 8.30 -15.62
N SER A 182 23.37 7.99 -14.51
CA SER A 182 22.90 8.33 -13.17
C SER A 182 22.74 9.85 -12.96
N ASP A 183 23.63 10.68 -13.54
CA ASP A 183 23.48 12.15 -13.54
C ASP A 183 22.13 12.56 -14.13
N TYR A 184 21.81 11.94 -15.26
CA TYR A 184 20.62 12.27 -16.02
C TYR A 184 19.38 11.87 -15.25
N LEU A 185 19.36 10.67 -14.65
CA LEU A 185 18.24 10.22 -13.84
C LEU A 185 18.07 11.06 -12.57
N PHE A 186 19.16 11.46 -11.92
CA PHE A 186 19.11 12.36 -10.77
C PHE A 186 18.42 13.68 -11.14
N HIS A 187 18.86 14.32 -12.22
CA HIS A 187 18.26 15.56 -12.69
C HIS A 187 16.86 15.36 -13.26
N LEU A 188 16.55 14.18 -13.79
CA LEU A 188 15.20 13.83 -14.23
C LEU A 188 14.24 13.80 -13.03
N ILE A 189 14.59 13.07 -11.96
CA ILE A 189 13.78 12.96 -10.75
C ILE A 189 13.65 14.32 -10.03
N HIS A 190 14.67 15.16 -10.06
CA HIS A 190 14.60 16.52 -9.51
C HIS A 190 13.79 17.51 -10.36
N GLY A 191 13.51 17.20 -11.62
CA GLY A 191 12.99 18.19 -12.56
C GLY A 191 14.01 19.30 -12.86
N ASN A 192 15.29 19.01 -13.05
CA ASN A 192 16.28 20.02 -13.42
C ASN A 192 16.42 20.10 -14.95
N THR A 193 15.45 20.69 -15.64
CA THR A 193 15.37 20.67 -17.11
C THR A 193 16.53 21.36 -17.83
N ASP A 194 16.98 22.49 -17.31
CA ASP A 194 18.15 23.19 -17.88
C ASP A 194 19.36 22.26 -17.90
N ARG A 195 19.54 21.52 -16.79
CA ARG A 195 20.64 20.58 -16.63
C ARG A 195 20.47 19.34 -17.50
N LEU A 196 19.25 18.83 -17.66
CA LEU A 196 18.96 17.74 -18.60
C LEU A 196 19.30 18.15 -20.04
N ALA A 197 18.94 19.36 -20.45
CA ALA A 197 19.26 19.89 -21.78
C ALA A 197 20.77 20.02 -21.99
N GLU A 198 21.52 20.48 -20.98
CA GLU A 198 23.00 20.51 -21.01
C GLU A 198 23.60 19.10 -21.17
N LEU A 199 23.11 18.13 -20.41
CA LEU A 199 23.57 16.74 -20.46
C LEU A 199 23.27 16.10 -21.82
N ASP A 200 22.09 16.36 -22.38
CA ASP A 200 21.71 15.90 -23.70
C ASP A 200 22.63 16.51 -24.77
N HIS A 201 22.85 17.82 -24.74
CA HIS A 201 23.77 18.48 -25.67
C HIS A 201 25.21 17.94 -25.55
N ALA A 202 25.70 17.72 -24.33
CA ALA A 202 27.02 17.14 -24.09
C ALA A 202 27.13 15.72 -24.64
N TRP A 203 26.11 14.89 -24.42
CA TRP A 203 26.03 13.53 -24.92
C TRP A 203 26.02 13.50 -26.46
N LEU A 204 25.18 14.32 -27.10
CA LEU A 204 25.11 14.48 -28.56
C LEU A 204 26.46 14.89 -29.13
N LYS A 205 27.13 15.89 -28.55
CA LYS A 205 28.43 16.38 -29.00
C LYS A 205 29.52 15.30 -28.90
N ALA A 206 29.53 14.52 -27.82
CA ALA A 206 30.47 13.41 -27.65
C ALA A 206 30.25 12.29 -28.69
N HIS A 207 29.02 12.17 -29.21
CA HIS A 207 28.62 11.12 -30.14
C HIS A 207 28.67 11.56 -31.62
N ALA A 208 28.66 12.87 -31.88
CA ALA A 208 28.71 13.47 -33.22
C ALA A 208 30.13 13.57 -33.81
N ASN A 209 31.18 13.54 -32.99
CA ASN A 209 32.57 13.59 -33.44
C ASN A 209 33.21 12.19 -33.37
N PRO A 210 33.04 11.32 -34.38
CA PRO A 210 33.80 10.07 -34.43
C PRO A 210 35.28 10.42 -34.47
N THR A 211 36.06 9.80 -33.60
CA THR A 211 37.51 10.06 -33.50
C THR A 211 38.23 9.63 -34.78
N ASN A 212 38.43 10.60 -35.68
CA ASN A 212 39.44 10.73 -36.74
C ASN A 212 39.76 9.61 -37.75
N ASN A 213 39.13 8.43 -37.76
CA ASN A 213 39.33 7.46 -38.85
C ASN A 213 38.07 6.68 -39.29
N ASP A 214 36.95 6.84 -38.60
CA ASP A 214 35.69 6.19 -38.99
C ASP A 214 34.85 7.14 -39.84
N SER A 215 34.32 6.62 -40.95
CA SER A 215 33.39 7.32 -41.85
C SER A 215 32.31 8.06 -41.06
N PRO A 216 31.83 9.23 -41.54
CA PRO A 216 30.81 10.01 -40.85
C PRO A 216 29.63 9.11 -40.47
N ALA A 217 29.29 9.11 -39.18
CA ALA A 217 28.17 8.34 -38.66
C ALA A 217 26.90 8.68 -39.45
N SER A 218 26.25 7.68 -40.04
CA SER A 218 25.00 7.89 -40.74
C SER A 218 23.93 8.39 -39.77
N SER A 219 22.97 9.20 -40.24
CA SER A 219 21.80 9.65 -39.45
C SER A 219 21.14 8.48 -38.70
N SER A 220 21.02 7.33 -39.37
CA SER A 220 20.47 6.10 -38.81
C SER A 220 21.25 5.56 -37.59
N SER A 221 22.56 5.76 -37.52
CA SER A 221 23.36 5.33 -36.37
C SER A 221 23.11 6.22 -35.15
N MET A 222 22.79 7.50 -35.35
CA MET A 222 22.50 8.42 -34.24
C MET A 222 21.10 8.19 -33.67
N GLU A 223 20.11 8.01 -34.56
CA GLU A 223 18.73 7.66 -34.19
C GLU A 223 18.70 6.38 -33.33
N ALA A 224 19.44 5.34 -33.73
CA ALA A 224 19.54 4.09 -32.96
C ALA A 224 20.14 4.31 -31.56
N ARG A 225 21.14 5.19 -31.41
CA ARG A 225 21.77 5.50 -30.12
C ARG A 225 20.85 6.31 -29.22
N ILE A 226 20.08 7.25 -29.78
CA ILE A 226 19.06 8.00 -29.04
C ILE A 226 18.00 7.03 -28.53
N ALA A 227 17.45 6.18 -29.41
CA ALA A 227 16.46 5.18 -29.03
C ALA A 227 16.96 4.23 -27.92
N GLN A 228 18.21 3.75 -28.02
CA GLN A 228 18.82 2.91 -27.00
C GLN A 228 18.96 3.65 -25.65
N ARG A 229 19.38 4.92 -25.67
CA ARG A 229 19.48 5.72 -24.45
C ARG A 229 18.12 5.95 -23.81
N THR A 230 17.11 6.32 -24.59
CA THR A 230 15.72 6.48 -24.12
C THR A 230 15.20 5.19 -23.50
N GLN A 231 15.44 4.04 -24.13
CA GLN A 231 15.07 2.73 -23.56
C GLN A 231 15.77 2.45 -22.23
N THR A 232 17.05 2.82 -22.12
CA THR A 232 17.83 2.65 -20.88
C THR A 232 17.30 3.53 -19.76
N ILE A 233 16.93 4.78 -20.07
CA ILE A 233 16.29 5.71 -19.12
C ILE A 233 14.96 5.14 -18.64
N GLN A 234 14.07 4.73 -19.56
CA GLN A 234 12.78 4.13 -19.21
C GLN A 234 12.96 2.92 -18.30
N THR A 235 13.81 1.96 -18.70
CA THR A 235 13.99 0.72 -17.94
C THR A 235 14.57 0.98 -16.55
N SER A 236 15.48 1.95 -16.43
CA SER A 236 16.05 2.35 -15.13
C SER A 236 15.00 3.02 -14.23
N MET A 237 14.12 3.86 -14.81
CA MET A 237 13.04 4.52 -14.08
C MET A 237 11.91 3.56 -13.68
N ASP A 238 11.61 2.56 -14.52
CA ASP A 238 10.69 1.47 -14.18
C ASP A 238 11.25 0.65 -13.01
N PHE A 239 12.55 0.35 -13.01
CA PHE A 239 13.20 -0.35 -11.90
C PHE A 239 13.15 0.46 -10.60
N LEU A 240 13.44 1.77 -10.64
CA LEU A 240 13.28 2.67 -9.49
C LEU A 240 11.83 2.73 -8.99
N SER A 241 10.87 2.77 -9.90
CA SER A 241 9.44 2.74 -9.60
C SER A 241 9.04 1.46 -8.86
N ASP A 242 9.52 0.31 -9.33
CA ASP A 242 9.28 -0.99 -8.70
C ASP A 242 9.89 -1.05 -7.30
N LEU A 243 11.07 -0.46 -7.09
CA LEU A 243 11.70 -0.35 -5.77
C LEU A 243 10.88 0.50 -4.81
N VAL A 244 10.37 1.65 -5.26
CA VAL A 244 9.47 2.49 -4.45
C VAL A 244 8.24 1.69 -4.06
N ARG A 245 7.56 1.05 -5.03
CA ARG A 245 6.34 0.26 -4.79
C ARG A 245 6.58 -0.89 -3.81
N ASP A 246 7.70 -1.60 -3.95
CA ASP A 246 8.05 -2.68 -3.02
C ASP A 246 8.31 -2.15 -1.61
N TRP A 247 9.13 -1.10 -1.48
CA TRP A 247 9.46 -0.50 -0.18
C TRP A 247 8.21 0.10 0.50
N SER A 248 7.46 0.97 -0.18
CA SER A 248 6.28 1.65 0.38
C SER A 248 5.14 0.71 0.71
N SER A 249 5.04 -0.45 0.05
CA SER A 249 4.02 -1.44 0.37
C SER A 249 4.29 -2.21 1.66
N ARG A 250 5.47 -2.11 2.27
CA ARG A 250 5.79 -2.85 3.51
C ARG A 250 5.10 -2.21 4.71
N VAL A 251 4.52 -3.05 5.57
CA VAL A 251 3.61 -2.58 6.61
C VAL A 251 4.24 -1.59 7.61
N TRP A 252 5.50 -1.81 8.00
CA TRP A 252 6.22 -0.90 8.90
C TRP A 252 6.60 0.40 8.21
N VAL A 253 7.05 0.33 6.95
CA VAL A 253 7.35 1.50 6.11
C VAL A 253 6.15 2.42 5.97
N ILE A 254 4.94 1.88 5.82
CA ILE A 254 3.71 2.68 5.79
C ILE A 254 3.59 3.56 7.03
N SER A 255 3.86 3.01 8.21
CA SER A 255 3.83 3.75 9.48
C SER A 255 4.87 4.87 9.51
N GLU A 256 6.08 4.57 9.05
CA GLU A 256 7.19 5.52 8.98
C GLU A 256 6.88 6.71 8.04
N CYS A 257 6.36 6.42 6.84
CA CYS A 257 5.92 7.44 5.89
C CYS A 257 4.77 8.30 6.44
N HIS A 258 3.80 7.68 7.12
CA HIS A 258 2.70 8.40 7.74
C HIS A 258 3.18 9.33 8.86
N ILE A 259 4.12 8.87 9.69
CA ILE A 259 4.74 9.70 10.73
C ILE A 259 5.48 10.88 10.09
N ALA A 260 6.25 10.64 9.03
CA ALA A 260 6.92 11.72 8.29
C ALA A 260 5.91 12.74 7.74
N LYS A 261 4.81 12.27 7.13
CA LYS A 261 3.71 13.11 6.61
C LYS A 261 3.12 14.03 7.67
N HIS A 262 2.83 13.50 8.86
CA HIS A 262 2.15 14.26 9.91
C HIS A 262 3.08 15.11 10.79
N THR A 263 4.32 14.68 11.02
CA THR A 263 5.22 15.36 11.97
C THR A 263 6.27 16.24 11.30
N LYS A 264 6.72 15.88 10.09
CA LYS A 264 7.77 16.59 9.36
C LYS A 264 7.27 17.27 8.09
N HIS A 265 6.16 16.77 7.53
CA HIS A 265 5.60 17.15 6.23
C HIS A 265 6.53 16.94 5.04
N LYS A 266 7.70 16.35 5.28
CA LYS A 266 8.73 16.09 4.29
C LYS A 266 9.32 14.71 4.55
N LEU A 267 9.59 13.99 3.49
CA LEU A 267 10.37 12.76 3.50
C LEU A 267 11.57 12.96 2.59
N LYS A 268 12.79 12.74 3.12
CA LYS A 268 13.97 12.64 2.26
C LYS A 268 14.06 11.21 1.73
N TYR A 269 14.48 11.03 0.48
CA TYR A 269 14.70 9.71 -0.09
C TYR A 269 15.94 9.66 -0.97
N TRP A 270 16.52 8.47 -1.11
CA TRP A 270 17.72 8.23 -1.91
C TRP A 270 17.72 6.87 -2.57
N PHE A 271 18.41 6.78 -3.70
CA PHE A 271 18.73 5.53 -4.35
C PHE A 271 20.25 5.38 -4.44
N LEU A 272 20.81 4.37 -3.75
CA LEU A 272 22.23 4.06 -3.80
C LEU A 272 22.73 3.86 -5.23
N GLN A 273 21.91 3.36 -6.15
CA GLN A 273 22.31 3.17 -7.54
C GLN A 273 22.60 4.49 -8.30
N LEU A 274 22.04 5.61 -7.82
CA LEU A 274 22.28 6.94 -8.37
C LEU A 274 23.50 7.62 -7.76
N SER A 275 24.10 7.00 -6.75
CA SER A 275 25.27 7.54 -6.07
C SER A 275 26.42 7.71 -7.04
N PRO A 276 27.03 8.91 -7.11
CA PRO A 276 28.06 9.20 -8.08
C PRO A 276 29.28 8.30 -7.86
N SER A 277 29.93 7.91 -8.97
CA SER A 277 31.19 7.16 -8.92
C SER A 277 32.37 8.02 -8.45
N SER A 278 32.21 9.36 -8.45
CA SER A 278 33.25 10.31 -8.06
C SER A 278 32.80 11.18 -6.88
N PRO A 279 33.58 11.27 -5.79
CA PRO A 279 33.28 12.15 -4.65
C PRO A 279 33.19 13.63 -5.01
N ALA A 280 33.86 14.06 -6.10
CA ALA A 280 33.89 15.45 -6.55
C ALA A 280 32.48 16.00 -6.89
N TRP A 281 31.52 15.12 -7.16
CA TRP A 281 30.14 15.50 -7.43
C TRP A 281 29.42 16.10 -6.22
N LEU A 282 29.70 15.58 -5.03
CA LEU A 282 29.07 16.05 -3.79
C LEU A 282 29.59 17.44 -3.37
N SER A 283 30.76 17.85 -3.88
CA SER A 283 31.36 19.16 -3.58
C SER A 283 31.01 20.27 -4.58
N SER A 284 30.23 19.99 -5.63
CA SER A 284 29.89 21.00 -6.64
C SER A 284 28.83 21.98 -6.09
N PRO A 285 28.91 23.29 -6.39
CA PRO A 285 27.82 24.22 -6.08
C PRO A 285 26.53 23.78 -6.79
N GLY A 286 25.47 23.49 -6.03
CA GLY A 286 24.28 22.78 -6.54
C GLY A 286 24.40 21.26 -6.52
N GLY A 287 25.26 20.74 -5.64
CA GLY A 287 25.60 19.32 -5.50
C GLY A 287 24.39 18.41 -5.38
N VAL A 288 24.60 17.16 -5.80
CA VAL A 288 23.63 16.07 -5.73
C VAL A 288 23.29 15.83 -4.27
N GLY A 289 22.08 16.21 -3.87
CA GLY A 289 21.56 16.00 -2.52
C GLY A 289 20.53 14.88 -2.46
N PHE A 290 20.00 14.64 -1.27
CA PHE A 290 18.84 13.76 -1.11
C PHE A 290 17.62 14.34 -1.81
N PHE A 291 16.81 13.49 -2.44
CA PHE A 291 15.52 13.94 -2.96
C PHE A 291 14.58 14.25 -1.81
N GLU A 292 13.63 15.14 -2.03
CA GLU A 292 12.64 15.53 -1.02
C GLU A 292 11.23 15.36 -1.60
N PHE A 293 10.37 14.67 -0.85
CA PHE A 293 8.95 14.57 -1.10
C PHE A 293 8.21 15.44 -0.08
N ASP A 294 7.56 16.51 -0.54
CA ASP A 294 6.78 17.41 0.32
C ASP A 294 5.31 16.98 0.32
N PHE A 295 4.83 16.50 1.46
CA PHE A 295 3.45 16.04 1.63
C PHE A 295 2.42 17.19 1.61
N ARG A 296 2.85 18.46 1.69
CA ARG A 296 1.94 19.62 1.60
C ARG A 296 1.66 20.03 0.16
N ASP A 297 2.54 19.66 -0.76
CA ASP A 297 2.41 19.94 -2.19
C ASP A 297 2.79 18.69 -2.99
N PRO A 298 2.05 17.58 -2.81
CA PRO A 298 2.37 16.32 -3.48
C PRO A 298 2.17 16.45 -4.99
N THR A 299 1.30 17.38 -5.43
CA THR A 299 0.98 17.63 -6.82
C THR A 299 1.79 18.76 -7.43
N ARG A 300 2.93 19.15 -6.84
CA ARG A 300 3.78 20.22 -7.39
C ARG A 300 4.25 19.79 -8.78
N SER A 301 3.42 20.10 -9.76
CA SER A 301 3.57 19.70 -11.13
C SER A 301 4.69 20.54 -11.69
N PHE A 302 5.87 19.91 -11.73
CA PHE A 302 7.04 20.43 -12.41
C PHE A 302 6.72 20.93 -13.83
N LEU A 303 5.68 20.37 -14.45
CA LEU A 303 5.31 20.61 -15.84
C LEU A 303 4.71 21.97 -16.17
N SER A 304 4.15 22.70 -15.19
CA SER A 304 3.66 24.06 -15.50
C SER A 304 4.79 24.96 -16.03
N THR A 305 6.04 24.64 -15.72
CA THR A 305 7.21 25.44 -16.15
C THR A 305 7.79 24.97 -17.49
N LEU A 306 7.63 23.71 -17.85
CA LEU A 306 8.24 23.11 -19.04
C LEU A 306 7.55 23.46 -20.37
N LEU A 307 6.22 23.54 -20.35
CA LEU A 307 5.43 23.78 -21.56
C LEU A 307 5.30 25.26 -21.94
N ASP A 308 5.65 26.17 -21.02
CA ASP A 308 5.55 27.62 -21.24
C ASP A 308 6.77 28.22 -21.96
N ASP A 309 7.88 27.48 -22.14
CA ASP A 309 9.12 28.06 -22.62
C ASP A 309 9.40 27.86 -24.13
N ALA A 310 9.79 28.95 -24.80
CA ALA A 310 9.95 29.08 -26.26
C ALA A 310 11.13 28.29 -26.86
N PHE A 311 11.81 27.45 -26.07
CA PHE A 311 13.04 26.75 -26.42
C PHE A 311 12.86 25.60 -27.42
N ILE A 312 11.64 25.05 -27.55
CA ILE A 312 11.39 23.88 -28.41
C ILE A 312 11.58 24.20 -29.90
N THR A 313 11.41 25.45 -30.32
CA THR A 313 11.26 25.81 -31.74
C THR A 313 12.48 25.60 -32.64
N ASN A 314 13.68 25.37 -32.08
CA ASN A 314 14.94 25.25 -32.87
C ASN A 314 15.65 23.89 -32.76
N SER A 315 15.04 22.89 -32.13
CA SER A 315 15.69 21.59 -31.88
C SER A 315 15.36 20.53 -32.93
N HIS A 316 16.21 19.51 -33.08
CA HIS A 316 16.02 18.40 -34.01
C HIS A 316 14.75 17.59 -33.65
N PRO A 317 13.91 17.14 -34.61
CA PRO A 317 12.65 16.44 -34.31
C PRO A 317 12.79 15.23 -33.37
N ALA A 318 13.82 14.39 -33.58
CA ALA A 318 14.10 13.24 -32.71
C ALA A 318 14.43 13.63 -31.25
N PHE A 319 14.92 14.85 -31.02
CA PHE A 319 15.19 15.35 -29.67
C PHE A 319 13.90 15.75 -28.95
N HIS A 320 12.96 16.35 -29.68
CA HIS A 320 11.63 16.66 -29.16
C HIS A 320 10.92 15.39 -28.69
N GLU A 321 10.95 14.32 -29.48
CA GLU A 321 10.37 13.02 -29.07
C GLU A 321 11.02 12.47 -27.79
N SER A 322 12.34 12.61 -27.65
CA SER A 322 13.05 12.18 -26.43
C SER A 322 12.66 13.00 -25.20
N ILE A 323 12.48 14.32 -25.34
CA ILE A 323 12.04 15.19 -24.24
C ILE A 323 10.62 14.81 -23.81
N VAL A 324 9.70 14.64 -24.77
CA VAL A 324 8.31 14.22 -24.49
C VAL A 324 8.28 12.86 -23.79
N ALA A 325 9.15 11.93 -24.19
CA ALA A 325 9.27 10.64 -23.51
C ALA A 325 9.81 10.78 -22.08
N CYS A 326 10.85 11.59 -21.86
CA CYS A 326 11.38 11.83 -20.50
C CYS A 326 10.36 12.50 -19.59
N ASP A 327 9.55 13.41 -20.14
CA ASP A 327 8.44 14.01 -19.42
C ASP A 327 7.40 12.97 -19.00
N ALA A 328 6.94 12.13 -19.92
CA ALA A 328 6.03 11.03 -19.60
C ALA A 328 6.59 10.11 -18.50
N ILE A 329 7.89 9.78 -18.56
CA ILE A 329 8.59 8.98 -17.56
C ILE A 329 8.62 9.67 -16.19
N TYR A 330 8.98 10.96 -16.16
CA TYR A 330 9.01 11.74 -14.93
C TYR A 330 7.61 11.79 -14.28
N ASN A 331 6.58 12.10 -15.07
CA ASN A 331 5.21 12.19 -14.56
C ASN A 331 4.72 10.85 -14.02
N GLN A 332 5.03 9.76 -14.72
CA GLN A 332 4.68 8.41 -14.25
C GLN A 332 5.35 8.11 -12.89
N PHE A 333 6.65 8.40 -12.75
CA PHE A 333 7.36 8.20 -11.49
C PHE A 333 6.82 9.10 -10.37
N HIS A 334 6.55 10.37 -10.66
CA HIS A 334 6.03 11.31 -9.68
C HIS A 334 4.60 10.94 -9.24
N GLN A 335 3.72 10.60 -10.17
CA GLN A 335 2.37 10.09 -9.86
C GLN A 335 2.42 8.83 -9.01
N LEU A 336 3.37 7.92 -9.29
CA LEU A 336 3.59 6.76 -8.44
C LEU A 336 4.01 7.17 -7.02
N MET A 337 4.96 8.10 -6.86
CA MET A 337 5.38 8.59 -5.54
C MET A 337 4.20 9.18 -4.77
N VAL A 338 3.38 10.02 -5.41
CA VAL A 338 2.16 10.58 -4.81
C VAL A 338 1.19 9.47 -4.40
N ARG A 339 0.94 8.50 -5.30
CA ARG A 339 0.02 7.41 -5.05
C ARG A 339 0.47 6.52 -3.89
N GLN A 340 1.76 6.24 -3.80
CA GLN A 340 2.35 5.34 -2.81
C GLN A 340 2.57 6.00 -1.43
N LEU A 341 2.85 7.30 -1.39
CA LEU A 341 3.24 7.98 -0.15
C LEU A 341 2.12 8.83 0.46
N ASP A 342 1.28 9.43 -0.38
CA ASP A 342 0.31 10.43 0.09
C ASP A 342 -1.14 9.90 0.11
N GLN A 343 -1.51 9.11 -0.90
CA GLN A 343 -2.88 8.70 -1.17
C GLN A 343 -3.37 7.34 -0.64
N PRO A 344 -2.54 6.42 -0.08
CA PRO A 344 -3.07 5.12 0.34
C PRO A 344 -4.19 5.26 1.39
N THR A 345 -5.33 4.62 1.12
CA THR A 345 -6.44 4.61 2.08
C THR A 345 -6.12 3.71 3.27
N PHE A 346 -6.84 3.87 4.39
CA PHE A 346 -6.71 2.96 5.53
C PHE A 346 -6.87 1.48 5.14
N LEU A 347 -7.86 1.17 4.31
CA LEU A 347 -8.12 -0.19 3.85
C LEU A 347 -6.99 -0.72 2.97
N GLU A 348 -6.45 0.10 2.08
CA GLU A 348 -5.33 -0.26 1.22
C GLU A 348 -4.07 -0.51 2.03
N MET A 349 -3.71 0.40 2.93
CA MET A 349 -2.58 0.20 3.86
C MET A 349 -2.73 -1.08 4.69
N MET A 350 -3.94 -1.38 5.15
CA MET A 350 -4.21 -2.55 5.97
C MET A 350 -4.17 -3.86 5.16
N LEU A 351 -4.74 -3.88 3.96
CA LEU A 351 -5.02 -5.12 3.21
C LEU A 351 -4.08 -5.38 2.04
N ASP A 352 -3.46 -4.36 1.46
CA ASP A 352 -2.53 -4.47 0.34
C ASP A 352 -1.06 -4.47 0.77
N SER A 353 -0.78 -4.12 2.03
CA SER A 353 0.60 -4.10 2.50
C SER A 353 1.26 -5.48 2.51
N LYS A 354 2.59 -5.51 2.44
CA LYS A 354 3.41 -6.70 2.66
C LYS A 354 3.82 -6.75 4.12
N ALA A 355 3.44 -7.82 4.80
CA ALA A 355 3.76 -8.03 6.21
C ALA A 355 4.31 -9.45 6.40
N CYS A 356 5.35 -9.60 7.22
CA CYS A 356 5.86 -10.92 7.60
C CYS A 356 4.82 -11.71 8.39
N LYS A 357 4.06 -11.01 9.24
CA LYS A 357 2.92 -11.54 9.98
C LYS A 357 1.69 -10.67 9.77
N ASN A 358 0.51 -11.27 9.76
CA ASN A 358 -0.71 -10.52 9.42
C ASN A 358 -1.19 -9.61 10.55
N GLU A 359 -0.85 -9.94 11.80
CA GLU A 359 -1.06 -9.10 12.96
C GLU A 359 -0.25 -7.80 12.94
N ASP A 360 0.93 -7.78 12.30
CA ASP A 360 1.77 -6.58 12.18
C ASP A 360 1.03 -5.44 11.47
N ARG A 361 0.07 -5.76 10.59
CA ARG A 361 -0.82 -4.79 9.93
C ARG A 361 -1.61 -3.97 10.95
N PHE A 362 -2.10 -4.59 12.01
CA PHE A 362 -2.83 -3.89 13.05
C PHE A 362 -1.90 -3.05 13.92
N TYR A 363 -0.71 -3.56 14.27
CA TYR A 363 0.24 -2.77 15.06
C TYR A 363 0.78 -1.55 14.31
N ALA A 364 1.02 -1.67 13.00
CA ALA A 364 1.61 -0.58 12.21
C ALA A 364 0.57 0.42 11.69
N VAL A 365 -0.57 -0.04 11.18
CA VAL A 365 -1.55 0.80 10.45
C VAL A 365 -2.67 1.32 11.36
N LEU A 366 -3.14 0.52 12.32
CA LEU A 366 -4.28 0.90 13.15
C LEU A 366 -4.06 2.17 13.99
N PRO A 367 -2.86 2.42 14.59
CA PRO A 367 -2.57 3.67 15.30
C PRO A 367 -2.71 4.94 14.45
N LEU A 368 -2.57 4.80 13.14
CA LEU A 368 -2.59 5.89 12.14
C LEU A 368 -4.01 6.24 11.68
N SER A 369 -5.02 5.51 12.17
CA SER A 369 -6.39 5.57 11.68
C SER A 369 -7.36 6.15 12.71
N LYS A 370 -8.59 6.45 12.28
CA LYS A 370 -9.73 6.77 13.17
C LYS A 370 -10.05 5.65 14.17
N TYR A 371 -9.50 4.45 13.97
CA TYR A 371 -9.73 3.27 14.79
C TYR A 371 -8.61 2.97 15.78
N LYS A 372 -7.64 3.88 15.98
CA LYS A 372 -6.56 3.71 16.97
C LYS A 372 -7.05 3.30 18.37
N HIS A 373 -8.25 3.76 18.76
CA HIS A 373 -8.89 3.44 20.04
C HIS A 373 -9.25 1.95 20.21
N LYS A 374 -9.21 1.14 19.14
CA LYS A 374 -9.39 -0.31 19.20
C LYS A 374 -8.17 -1.03 19.77
N LEU A 375 -7.00 -0.38 19.80
CA LEU A 375 -5.80 -0.85 20.49
C LEU A 375 -5.84 -0.43 21.96
N THR A 376 -6.78 -0.99 22.74
CA THR A 376 -6.92 -0.66 24.17
C THR A 376 -5.74 -1.15 25.01
N THR A 377 -5.14 -2.28 24.61
CA THR A 377 -3.96 -2.85 25.26
C THR A 377 -2.98 -3.35 24.20
N LYS A 378 -1.70 -3.48 24.58
CA LYS A 378 -0.63 -3.93 23.68
C LYS A 378 -0.82 -5.35 23.17
N ASP A 379 -1.51 -6.21 23.93
CA ASP A 379 -1.70 -7.63 23.59
C ASP A 379 -3.09 -7.91 23.00
N VAL A 380 -3.89 -6.86 22.71
CA VAL A 380 -5.25 -7.03 22.20
C VAL A 380 -5.26 -7.72 20.83
N VAL A 381 -4.28 -7.44 19.96
CA VAL A 381 -4.22 -8.03 18.61
C VAL A 381 -3.88 -9.51 18.68
N ASP A 382 -3.02 -9.92 19.62
CA ASP A 382 -2.66 -11.34 19.82
C ASP A 382 -3.91 -12.16 20.18
N SER A 383 -4.84 -11.58 20.95
CA SER A 383 -6.13 -12.21 21.28
C SER A 383 -7.07 -12.40 20.07
N TRP A 384 -6.85 -11.67 18.97
CA TRP A 384 -7.70 -11.75 17.78
C TRP A 384 -7.40 -12.94 16.87
N GLN A 385 -6.27 -13.64 17.10
CA GLN A 385 -5.90 -14.84 16.34
C GLN A 385 -5.82 -14.58 14.83
N ILE A 386 -5.07 -13.53 14.44
CA ILE A 386 -4.89 -13.11 13.06
C ILE A 386 -3.76 -13.93 12.41
N HIS A 387 -4.13 -14.86 11.53
CA HIS A 387 -3.16 -15.78 10.90
C HIS A 387 -3.00 -15.53 9.39
N ASN A 388 -3.98 -14.89 8.76
CA ASN A 388 -4.04 -14.68 7.31
C ASN A 388 -4.87 -13.43 6.96
N THR A 389 -4.77 -12.95 5.72
CA THR A 389 -5.54 -11.81 5.22
C THR A 389 -7.05 -11.99 5.38
N PHE A 390 -7.54 -13.24 5.33
CA PHE A 390 -8.93 -13.56 5.59
C PHE A 390 -9.36 -13.19 7.02
N SER A 391 -8.59 -13.59 8.03
CA SER A 391 -8.83 -13.20 9.43
C SER A 391 -8.69 -11.69 9.66
N VAL A 392 -7.80 -11.00 8.92
CA VAL A 392 -7.71 -9.52 8.93
C VAL A 392 -9.03 -8.92 8.49
N LYS A 393 -9.55 -9.29 7.31
CA LYS A 393 -10.83 -8.77 6.78
C LYS A 393 -12.01 -9.05 7.70
N LEU A 394 -12.13 -10.26 8.23
CA LEU A 394 -13.18 -10.59 9.20
C LEU A 394 -13.10 -9.68 10.43
N LYS A 395 -11.89 -9.45 10.94
CA LYS A 395 -11.71 -8.61 12.12
C LYS A 395 -12.07 -7.16 11.84
N LEU A 396 -11.73 -6.64 10.66
CA LEU A 396 -12.15 -5.32 10.19
C LEU A 396 -13.69 -5.18 10.14
N PHE A 397 -14.39 -6.18 9.59
CA PHE A 397 -15.86 -6.20 9.55
C PHE A 397 -16.51 -6.20 10.95
N GLU A 398 -15.83 -6.66 12.01
CA GLU A 398 -16.38 -6.65 13.36
C GLU A 398 -16.57 -5.23 13.90
N TRP A 399 -15.64 -4.30 13.62
CA TRP A 399 -15.58 -3.04 14.37
C TRP A 399 -15.44 -1.75 13.56
N MET A 400 -15.26 -1.82 12.23
CA MET A 400 -15.23 -0.61 11.38
C MET A 400 -16.59 0.11 11.37
N THR A 401 -16.61 1.36 10.90
CA THR A 401 -17.87 2.09 10.62
C THR A 401 -18.63 1.43 9.46
N VAL A 402 -19.94 1.64 9.37
CA VAL A 402 -20.78 1.06 8.30
C VAL A 402 -20.25 1.43 6.90
N GLU A 403 -19.90 2.70 6.69
CA GLU A 403 -19.32 3.21 5.43
C GLU A 403 -18.08 2.40 5.01
N ASP A 404 -17.04 2.38 5.83
CA ASP A 404 -15.83 1.61 5.64
C ASP A 404 -16.06 0.10 5.39
N LYS A 405 -17.05 -0.53 6.08
CA LYS A 405 -17.41 -1.92 5.81
C LYS A 405 -18.04 -2.08 4.42
N LEU A 406 -18.89 -1.14 4.00
CA LEU A 406 -19.46 -1.12 2.66
C LEU A 406 -18.37 -0.89 1.61
N THR A 407 -17.43 0.04 1.82
CA THR A 407 -16.27 0.23 0.94
C THR A 407 -15.50 -1.07 0.77
N LEU A 408 -15.18 -1.78 1.86
CA LEU A 408 -14.50 -3.06 1.81
C LEU A 408 -15.31 -4.14 1.05
N LEU A 409 -16.62 -4.18 1.25
CA LEU A 409 -17.51 -5.12 0.56
C LEU A 409 -17.55 -4.84 -0.95
N PHE A 410 -17.72 -3.58 -1.35
CA PHE A 410 -17.79 -3.17 -2.75
C PHE A 410 -16.47 -3.36 -3.48
N LEU A 411 -15.34 -3.02 -2.84
CA LEU A 411 -14.01 -3.36 -3.36
C LEU A 411 -13.83 -4.88 -3.54
N SER A 412 -14.34 -5.69 -2.61
CA SER A 412 -14.29 -7.16 -2.74
C SER A 412 -15.24 -7.70 -3.81
N GLY A 413 -16.30 -6.98 -4.15
CA GLY A 413 -17.27 -7.32 -5.20
C GLY A 413 -16.98 -6.71 -6.57
N GLY A 414 -15.98 -5.83 -6.67
CA GLY A 414 -15.66 -5.08 -7.89
C GLY A 414 -15.24 -5.96 -9.07
N GLN A 415 -15.44 -5.44 -10.29
CA GLN A 415 -15.18 -6.16 -11.55
C GLN A 415 -13.72 -6.62 -11.67
N HIS A 416 -12.76 -5.80 -11.22
CA HIS A 416 -11.34 -6.10 -11.37
C HIS A 416 -10.77 -6.98 -10.25
N SER A 417 -11.56 -7.30 -9.24
CA SER A 417 -11.13 -8.09 -8.10
C SER A 417 -10.89 -9.56 -8.50
N ILE A 418 -9.62 -9.98 -8.51
CA ILE A 418 -9.17 -11.28 -9.04
C ILE A 418 -9.72 -12.42 -8.17
N LYS A 419 -10.56 -13.28 -8.74
CA LYS A 419 -11.13 -14.44 -8.05
C LYS A 419 -10.48 -15.75 -8.54
N HIS A 420 -9.32 -16.09 -7.98
CA HIS A 420 -8.88 -17.49 -7.98
C HIS A 420 -9.74 -18.27 -6.99
N THR A 421 -10.51 -19.26 -7.46
CA THR A 421 -11.38 -20.17 -6.67
C THR A 421 -12.18 -19.51 -5.54
N LYS A 422 -13.48 -19.30 -5.71
CA LYS A 422 -14.31 -18.73 -4.63
C LYS A 422 -14.43 -19.69 -3.46
N VAL A 423 -13.74 -19.35 -2.37
CA VAL A 423 -13.89 -20.00 -1.06
C VAL A 423 -14.89 -19.19 -0.25
N LEU A 424 -15.61 -19.84 0.65
CA LEU A 424 -16.53 -19.16 1.55
C LEU A 424 -15.78 -18.65 2.80
N PRO A 425 -15.99 -17.42 3.27
CA PRO A 425 -16.85 -16.41 2.66
C PRO A 425 -16.25 -15.55 1.57
N THR A 426 -17.04 -15.42 0.51
CA THR A 426 -16.64 -14.75 -0.73
C THR A 426 -16.27 -13.28 -0.50
N PHE A 427 -16.89 -12.62 0.47
CA PHE A 427 -16.59 -11.22 0.85
C PHE A 427 -15.24 -11.05 1.55
N ALA A 428 -14.65 -12.09 2.14
CA ALA A 428 -13.38 -12.00 2.84
C ALA A 428 -12.26 -12.81 2.19
N THR A 429 -12.54 -13.67 1.20
CA THR A 429 -11.50 -14.44 0.49
C THR A 429 -11.14 -13.86 -0.88
N THR A 430 -11.89 -12.88 -1.40
CA THR A 430 -11.60 -12.27 -2.69
C THR A 430 -10.36 -11.37 -2.60
N ASN A 431 -9.48 -11.38 -3.61
CA ASN A 431 -8.39 -10.41 -3.73
C ASN A 431 -8.99 -9.09 -4.23
N ILE A 432 -8.72 -8.01 -3.50
CA ILE A 432 -9.25 -6.68 -3.84
C ILE A 432 -8.40 -6.09 -4.96
N TYR A 433 -9.05 -5.54 -5.97
CA TYR A 433 -8.42 -4.58 -6.86
C TYR A 433 -8.48 -3.19 -6.22
N TRP A 434 -7.33 -2.54 -6.11
CA TRP A 434 -7.21 -1.18 -5.60
C TRP A 434 -7.20 -0.21 -6.79
N PRO A 435 -8.21 0.66 -6.93
CA PRO A 435 -8.24 1.62 -8.02
C PRO A 435 -7.03 2.54 -8.00
N GLU A 436 -6.54 2.91 -9.18
CA GLU A 436 -5.39 3.82 -9.30
C GLU A 436 -5.80 5.25 -8.91
N ASN A 437 -7.00 5.67 -9.32
CA ASN A 437 -7.55 6.99 -9.03
C ASN A 437 -8.47 6.95 -7.81
N VAL A 438 -8.37 7.98 -6.96
CA VAL A 438 -9.19 8.13 -5.75
C VAL A 438 -10.69 8.21 -6.10
N ASP A 439 -11.04 8.82 -7.24
CA ASP A 439 -12.43 8.98 -7.70
C ASP A 439 -13.11 7.68 -8.12
N GLU A 440 -12.34 6.60 -8.30
CA GLU A 440 -12.86 5.27 -8.64
C GLU A 440 -13.26 4.48 -7.38
N TYR A 441 -12.88 4.93 -6.19
CA TYR A 441 -13.26 4.26 -4.95
C TYR A 441 -14.79 4.35 -4.73
N PRO A 442 -15.42 3.30 -4.16
CA PRO A 442 -16.83 3.35 -3.80
C PRO A 442 -17.12 4.49 -2.84
N THR A 443 -18.02 5.39 -3.26
CA THR A 443 -18.56 6.46 -2.43
C THR A 443 -19.99 6.13 -2.00
N PHE A 444 -20.34 6.54 -0.79
CA PHE A 444 -21.65 6.28 -0.19
C PHE A 444 -22.24 7.60 0.29
N PRO A 445 -23.02 8.31 -0.56
CA PRO A 445 -23.61 9.57 -0.13
C PRO A 445 -24.65 9.33 0.94
N ILE A 446 -24.94 10.37 1.71
CA ILE A 446 -26.00 10.34 2.73
C ILE A 446 -27.34 10.10 2.01
N GLN A 447 -28.28 9.41 2.65
CA GLN A 447 -29.57 9.06 2.05
C GLN A 447 -30.32 10.24 1.39
N GLN A 448 -30.21 11.45 1.93
CA GLN A 448 -30.83 12.66 1.38
C GLN A 448 -30.32 13.02 -0.03
N GLU A 449 -29.14 12.52 -0.38
CA GLU A 449 -28.47 12.70 -1.68
C GLU A 449 -28.61 11.47 -2.57
N GLY A 450 -29.53 10.55 -2.24
CA GLY A 450 -29.79 9.34 -3.02
C GLY A 450 -28.87 8.16 -2.68
N GLY A 451 -28.28 8.11 -1.48
CA GLY A 451 -27.54 6.92 -1.02
C GLY A 451 -28.43 5.69 -0.86
N ASN A 452 -27.96 4.53 -1.29
CA ASN A 452 -28.69 3.25 -1.19
C ASN A 452 -28.54 2.54 0.17
N PHE A 453 -27.87 3.16 1.13
CA PHE A 453 -27.55 2.56 2.42
C PHE A 453 -27.82 3.54 3.57
N ASP A 454 -28.26 2.99 4.70
CA ASP A 454 -28.36 3.73 5.95
C ASP A 454 -27.03 3.71 6.71
N LEU A 455 -26.23 4.75 6.55
CA LEU A 455 -24.92 4.84 7.20
C LEU A 455 -25.01 5.11 8.71
N ILE A 456 -26.19 5.45 9.24
CA ILE A 456 -26.39 5.79 10.66
C ILE A 456 -26.57 4.52 11.49
N HIS A 457 -27.19 3.49 10.92
CA HIS A 457 -27.52 2.29 11.67
C HIS A 457 -26.61 1.09 11.38
N ASP A 458 -26.00 0.54 12.42
CA ASP A 458 -25.10 -0.63 12.33
C ASP A 458 -25.75 -1.91 11.76
N HIS A 459 -27.08 -1.98 11.71
CA HIS A 459 -27.78 -3.16 11.20
C HIS A 459 -27.79 -3.28 9.67
N VAL A 460 -27.28 -2.28 8.94
CA VAL A 460 -27.13 -2.36 7.48
C VAL A 460 -26.17 -3.46 7.07
N LEU A 461 -25.11 -3.68 7.86
CA LEU A 461 -24.09 -4.67 7.54
C LEU A 461 -23.57 -5.33 8.82
N ASN A 462 -24.01 -6.57 9.05
CA ASN A 462 -23.70 -7.31 10.28
C ASN A 462 -22.99 -8.64 9.98
N LEU A 463 -21.86 -8.88 10.64
CA LEU A 463 -21.09 -10.11 10.55
C LEU A 463 -21.52 -11.06 11.68
N THR A 464 -21.90 -12.29 11.33
CA THR A 464 -22.28 -13.34 12.29
C THR A 464 -21.56 -14.64 11.99
N LYS A 465 -21.24 -15.41 13.04
CA LYS A 465 -20.74 -16.79 12.92
C LYS A 465 -21.93 -17.74 13.05
N VAL A 466 -22.15 -18.58 12.05
CA VAL A 466 -23.26 -19.53 12.01
C VAL A 466 -22.70 -20.95 11.99
N GLN A 467 -23.18 -21.79 12.91
CA GLN A 467 -22.90 -23.22 12.87
C GLN A 467 -23.87 -23.87 11.86
N PRO A 468 -23.39 -24.63 10.87
CA PRO A 468 -24.27 -25.37 9.97
C PRO A 468 -25.18 -26.26 10.81
N LYS A 469 -26.50 -26.12 10.66
CA LYS A 469 -27.43 -27.08 11.26
C LYS A 469 -27.13 -28.43 10.59
N ASN A 470 -26.65 -29.40 11.36
CA ASN A 470 -26.56 -30.78 10.90
C ASN A 470 -27.99 -31.23 10.60
N THR A 471 -28.41 -31.10 9.34
CA THR A 471 -29.60 -31.77 8.81
C THR A 471 -29.31 -33.25 8.98
N LYS A 472 -29.86 -33.82 10.06
CA LYS A 472 -29.83 -35.25 10.35
C LYS A 472 -30.68 -35.94 9.28
N GLU A 473 -30.17 -36.04 8.06
CA GLU A 473 -30.76 -36.95 7.10
C GLU A 473 -30.41 -38.37 7.52
N ASN A 474 -31.47 -39.14 7.77
CA ASN A 474 -31.53 -40.47 8.37
C ASN A 474 -30.92 -41.58 7.49
N HIS A 475 -29.86 -41.31 6.75
CA HIS A 475 -29.14 -42.37 6.03
C HIS A 475 -28.19 -43.08 7.00
N GLY A 476 -28.68 -44.20 7.54
CA GLY A 476 -28.09 -45.00 8.62
C GLY A 476 -26.77 -45.71 8.31
N THR A 477 -25.78 -45.02 7.77
CA THR A 477 -24.41 -45.51 7.65
C THR A 477 -23.54 -44.88 8.72
N SER A 478 -23.32 -45.63 9.80
CA SER A 478 -22.48 -45.27 10.94
C SER A 478 -21.01 -45.17 10.55
N PHE A 479 -20.59 -44.05 9.97
CA PHE A 479 -19.18 -43.67 9.94
C PHE A 479 -18.95 -42.51 10.91
N SER A 480 -18.41 -42.85 12.08
CA SER A 480 -18.08 -41.93 13.17
C SER A 480 -16.81 -41.13 12.86
N SER A 481 -16.77 -40.38 11.76
CA SER A 481 -15.70 -39.41 11.56
C SER A 481 -15.99 -38.17 12.41
N SER A 482 -15.05 -37.81 13.27
CA SER A 482 -15.05 -36.61 14.10
C SER A 482 -14.87 -35.37 13.23
N SER A 483 -15.82 -35.09 12.34
CA SER A 483 -15.79 -33.91 11.49
C SER A 483 -15.96 -32.68 12.39
N SER A 484 -14.85 -31.99 12.64
CA SER A 484 -14.83 -30.66 13.23
C SER A 484 -15.83 -29.80 12.46
N SER A 485 -16.96 -29.45 13.10
CA SER A 485 -18.00 -28.65 12.46
C SER A 485 -17.39 -27.27 12.13
N SER A 486 -17.04 -27.04 10.87
CA SER A 486 -16.48 -25.77 10.44
C SER A 486 -17.54 -24.69 10.56
N TRP A 487 -17.32 -23.70 11.42
CA TRP A 487 -18.14 -22.49 11.47
C TRP A 487 -18.14 -21.80 10.10
N LEU A 488 -19.29 -21.25 9.71
CA LEU A 488 -19.41 -20.39 8.54
C LEU A 488 -19.59 -18.94 9.00
N TYR A 489 -18.98 -18.02 8.27
CA TYR A 489 -19.19 -16.60 8.45
C TYR A 489 -20.28 -16.14 7.51
N LYS A 490 -21.12 -15.23 8.00
CA LYS A 490 -22.27 -14.70 7.27
C LYS A 490 -22.32 -13.20 7.45
N LEU A 491 -22.34 -12.46 6.35
CA LEU A 491 -22.50 -11.02 6.30
C LEU A 491 -23.92 -10.68 5.85
N THR A 492 -24.75 -10.15 6.74
CA THR A 492 -26.10 -9.72 6.39
C THR A 492 -26.06 -8.28 5.89
N LEU A 493 -26.42 -8.05 4.62
CA LEU A 493 -26.46 -6.74 3.97
C LEU A 493 -27.91 -6.27 3.76
N LYS A 494 -28.24 -5.02 4.11
CA LYS A 494 -29.58 -4.43 3.91
C LYS A 494 -29.49 -3.12 3.12
N PRO A 495 -29.54 -3.16 1.77
CA PRO A 495 -29.68 -1.96 0.97
C PRO A 495 -31.11 -1.38 1.10
N ILE A 496 -31.35 -0.17 0.60
CA ILE A 496 -32.71 0.39 0.49
C ILE A 496 -33.42 -0.24 -0.71
N THR A 497 -32.74 -0.26 -1.86
CA THR A 497 -33.20 -0.86 -3.12
C THR A 497 -32.20 -1.85 -3.69
N PHE A 498 -32.71 -2.77 -4.49
CA PHE A 498 -31.89 -3.69 -5.28
C PHE A 498 -32.58 -4.03 -6.59
N TYR A 499 -31.81 -4.52 -7.55
CA TYR A 499 -32.30 -4.95 -8.85
C TYR A 499 -32.20 -6.46 -8.94
N ARG A 500 -33.30 -7.13 -9.32
CA ARG A 500 -33.31 -8.57 -9.57
C ARG A 500 -33.33 -8.84 -11.07
N LEU A 501 -32.48 -9.74 -11.54
CA LEU A 501 -32.50 -10.15 -12.95
C LEU A 501 -33.75 -11.01 -13.24
N LYS A 502 -34.46 -10.72 -14.34
CA LYS A 502 -35.61 -11.50 -14.79
C LYS A 502 -35.20 -12.90 -15.24
N ASN A 503 -36.00 -13.91 -14.88
CA ASN A 503 -35.71 -15.33 -15.10
C ASN A 503 -35.32 -15.70 -16.53
N ASP A 504 -35.90 -15.04 -17.54
CA ASP A 504 -35.67 -15.33 -18.95
C ASP A 504 -34.19 -15.19 -19.37
N PHE A 505 -33.37 -14.47 -18.60
CA PHE A 505 -31.94 -14.27 -18.84
C PHE A 505 -31.02 -15.06 -17.91
N VAL A 506 -31.57 -15.63 -16.84
CA VAL A 506 -30.78 -16.27 -15.79
C VAL A 506 -30.19 -17.59 -16.28
N ASP A 507 -30.96 -18.36 -17.06
CA ASP A 507 -30.55 -19.71 -17.49
C ASP A 507 -29.25 -19.74 -18.31
N GLU A 508 -29.06 -18.78 -19.21
CA GLU A 508 -27.88 -18.74 -20.08
C GLU A 508 -26.61 -18.31 -19.30
N LEU A 509 -26.75 -17.33 -18.42
CA LEU A 509 -25.62 -16.73 -17.70
C LEU A 509 -25.21 -17.52 -16.46
N CYS A 510 -26.18 -17.99 -15.67
CA CYS A 510 -25.93 -18.77 -14.46
C CYS A 510 -25.29 -20.11 -14.78
N GLN A 511 -25.71 -20.79 -15.85
CA GLN A 511 -25.16 -22.10 -16.21
C GLN A 511 -23.68 -22.00 -16.59
N ILE A 512 -23.26 -20.95 -17.29
CA ILE A 512 -21.86 -20.82 -17.71
C ILE A 512 -20.96 -20.49 -16.51
N ASN A 513 -21.32 -19.49 -15.69
CA ASN A 513 -20.44 -18.99 -14.63
C ASN A 513 -20.46 -19.85 -13.35
N LEU A 514 -21.64 -20.28 -12.88
CA LEU A 514 -21.71 -21.07 -11.65
C LEU A 514 -21.15 -22.47 -11.81
N GLN A 515 -21.32 -23.09 -12.99
CA GLN A 515 -20.85 -24.47 -13.21
C GLN A 515 -19.34 -24.55 -13.36
N GLN A 516 -18.68 -23.52 -13.90
CA GLN A 516 -17.25 -23.56 -14.20
C GLN A 516 -16.39 -23.15 -13.00
N ASN A 517 -16.74 -22.07 -12.31
CA ASN A 517 -15.82 -21.45 -11.34
C ASN A 517 -16.24 -21.58 -9.87
N ASN A 518 -17.55 -21.72 -9.59
CA ASN A 518 -18.09 -21.59 -8.22
C ASN A 518 -18.87 -22.82 -7.74
N ARG A 519 -18.80 -23.93 -8.49
CA ARG A 519 -19.65 -25.10 -8.25
C ARG A 519 -19.52 -25.68 -6.83
N SER A 520 -18.31 -25.68 -6.27
CA SER A 520 -18.06 -26.18 -4.91
C SER A 520 -18.68 -25.28 -3.83
N ALA A 521 -18.51 -23.96 -3.93
CA ALA A 521 -19.10 -23.00 -3.01
C ALA A 521 -20.64 -22.99 -3.11
N ALA A 522 -21.18 -22.96 -4.34
CA ALA A 522 -22.62 -23.04 -4.59
C ALA A 522 -23.24 -24.32 -4.02
N ARG A 523 -22.60 -25.49 -4.22
CA ARG A 523 -23.04 -26.75 -3.62
C ARG A 523 -22.98 -26.71 -2.10
N ARG A 524 -21.94 -26.14 -1.49
CA ARG A 524 -21.85 -26.02 -0.02
C ARG A 524 -22.97 -25.17 0.58
N LEU A 525 -23.50 -24.22 -0.17
CA LEU A 525 -24.66 -23.42 0.22
C LEU A 525 -26.00 -24.09 -0.10
N GLY A 526 -26.00 -25.21 -0.84
CA GLY A 526 -27.22 -25.88 -1.32
C GLY A 526 -27.89 -25.14 -2.47
N LEU A 527 -27.14 -24.35 -3.25
CA LEU A 527 -27.66 -23.59 -4.40
C LEU A 527 -27.74 -24.43 -5.69
N LEU A 528 -27.21 -25.66 -5.69
CA LEU A 528 -27.17 -26.54 -6.87
C LEU A 528 -27.98 -27.83 -6.72
N ASP A 529 -28.56 -28.06 -5.54
CA ASP A 529 -29.28 -29.31 -5.23
C ASP A 529 -30.79 -29.18 -5.45
N THR A 530 -31.24 -27.98 -5.84
CA THR A 530 -32.63 -27.66 -6.16
C THR A 530 -32.80 -27.56 -7.68
N ASP A 531 -33.96 -27.95 -8.20
CA ASP A 531 -34.37 -27.64 -9.58
C ASP A 531 -34.58 -26.12 -9.79
N ASP A 532 -34.48 -25.33 -8.71
CA ASP A 532 -34.59 -23.88 -8.74
C ASP A 532 -33.35 -23.23 -9.37
N VAL A 533 -33.61 -22.35 -10.33
CA VAL A 533 -32.60 -21.49 -10.95
C VAL A 533 -32.13 -20.45 -9.92
N PRO A 534 -30.83 -20.24 -9.74
CA PRO A 534 -30.31 -19.29 -8.76
C PRO A 534 -30.67 -17.85 -9.11
N ASP A 535 -31.00 -17.05 -8.10
CA ASP A 535 -31.31 -15.64 -8.25
C ASP A 535 -30.03 -14.81 -8.46
N ILE A 536 -30.12 -13.80 -9.33
CA ILE A 536 -29.09 -12.76 -9.50
C ILE A 536 -29.64 -11.43 -9.02
N VAL A 537 -28.90 -10.80 -8.10
CA VAL A 537 -29.23 -9.48 -7.55
C VAL A 537 -28.07 -8.51 -7.77
N CYS A 538 -28.38 -7.31 -8.23
CA CYS A 538 -27.45 -6.20 -8.37
C CYS A 538 -27.80 -5.11 -7.34
N ILE A 539 -26.80 -4.63 -6.59
CA ILE A 539 -26.98 -3.63 -5.53
C ILE A 539 -26.04 -2.44 -5.82
N PRO A 540 -26.59 -1.26 -6.18
CA PRO A 540 -25.78 -0.05 -6.38
C PRO A 540 -25.41 0.63 -5.06
N THR A 541 -24.41 1.52 -5.10
CA THR A 541 -24.15 2.51 -4.05
C THR A 541 -25.20 3.64 -4.01
N HIS A 542 -25.79 3.99 -5.16
CA HIS A 542 -26.77 5.07 -5.32
C HIS A 542 -28.15 4.56 -5.74
N ILE A 543 -29.21 5.19 -5.24
CA ILE A 543 -30.57 5.05 -5.74
C ILE A 543 -30.69 5.93 -6.98
N SER A 544 -30.67 5.33 -8.16
CA SER A 544 -31.08 6.03 -9.38
C SER A 544 -32.56 5.77 -9.64
N HIS A 545 -33.34 6.84 -9.80
CA HIS A 545 -34.75 6.74 -10.22
C HIS A 545 -34.89 6.27 -11.67
N THR A 546 -33.83 6.41 -12.48
CA THR A 546 -33.73 5.83 -13.82
C THR A 546 -32.73 4.67 -13.75
N PRO A 547 -33.20 3.42 -13.89
CA PRO A 547 -32.36 2.24 -13.74
C PRO A 547 -31.51 2.04 -14.99
N THR A 548 -30.64 3.00 -15.33
CA THR A 548 -29.76 2.93 -16.50
C THR A 548 -28.37 2.53 -16.02
N PRO A 549 -28.07 1.22 -15.89
CA PRO A 549 -26.71 0.72 -15.81
C PRO A 549 -25.87 1.07 -17.05
N CYS A 550 -26.40 1.81 -18.04
CA CYS A 550 -25.73 2.11 -19.30
C CYS A 550 -25.15 3.54 -19.43
N GLN A 551 -25.35 4.48 -18.50
CA GLN A 551 -24.76 5.82 -18.65
C GLN A 551 -23.25 5.88 -18.35
N PHE A 552 -22.54 4.74 -18.51
CA PHE A 552 -21.08 4.64 -18.46
C PHE A 552 -20.36 5.34 -19.62
N ARG A 553 -21.08 5.73 -20.69
CA ARG A 553 -20.53 6.59 -21.73
C ARG A 553 -21.12 7.98 -21.57
N ALA A 554 -20.39 8.88 -20.92
CA ALA A 554 -20.64 10.29 -21.13
C ALA A 554 -20.54 10.57 -22.63
N VAL A 555 -21.57 11.19 -23.18
CA VAL A 555 -21.67 11.54 -24.61
C VAL A 555 -20.58 12.56 -25.02
N ASP A 556 -19.82 13.10 -24.06
CA ASP A 556 -18.80 14.12 -24.22
C ASP A 556 -17.36 13.69 -23.83
N GLY A 557 -17.13 12.42 -23.48
CA GLY A 557 -15.81 11.95 -23.06
C GLY A 557 -15.37 12.42 -21.67
N SER A 558 -16.23 13.09 -20.90
CA SER A 558 -16.01 13.26 -19.47
C SER A 558 -16.19 11.91 -18.75
N VAL A 559 -15.41 11.63 -17.73
CA VAL A 559 -15.54 10.39 -16.96
C VAL A 559 -16.86 10.46 -16.19
N ALA A 560 -17.93 9.85 -16.72
CA ALA A 560 -19.16 9.66 -15.97
C ALA A 560 -18.81 8.92 -14.67
N GLY A 561 -19.21 9.48 -13.52
CA GLY A 561 -18.87 8.92 -12.21
C GLY A 561 -19.18 7.42 -12.17
N ILE A 562 -18.18 6.62 -11.77
CA ILE A 562 -18.30 5.16 -11.75
C ILE A 562 -19.31 4.81 -10.65
N VAL A 563 -20.55 4.49 -11.06
CA VAL A 563 -21.52 3.93 -10.12
C VAL A 563 -21.01 2.55 -9.76
N ASN A 564 -20.73 2.36 -8.47
CA ASN A 564 -20.22 1.12 -7.94
C ASN A 564 -21.40 0.18 -7.65
N TYR A 565 -21.30 -1.07 -8.12
CA TYR A 565 -22.31 -2.11 -7.89
C TYR A 565 -21.64 -3.36 -7.34
N ILE A 566 -22.38 -4.14 -6.56
CA ILE A 566 -22.05 -5.54 -6.29
C ILE A 566 -23.10 -6.46 -6.88
N PHE A 567 -22.66 -7.60 -7.39
CA PHE A 567 -23.52 -8.67 -7.86
C PHE A 567 -23.55 -9.80 -6.83
N LEU A 568 -24.75 -10.27 -6.51
CA LEU A 568 -24.99 -11.42 -5.66
C LEU A 568 -25.63 -12.52 -6.50
N VAL A 569 -25.16 -13.75 -6.28
CA VAL A 569 -25.79 -14.96 -6.83
C VAL A 569 -26.17 -15.88 -5.69
N GLY A 570 -27.42 -16.35 -5.68
CA GLY A 570 -27.96 -17.02 -4.52
C GLY A 570 -29.38 -17.53 -4.67
N SER A 571 -30.10 -17.54 -3.56
CA SER A 571 -31.51 -17.93 -3.50
C SER A 571 -32.23 -17.00 -2.55
N LEU A 572 -33.25 -16.29 -3.06
CA LEU A 572 -34.14 -15.46 -2.25
C LEU A 572 -34.87 -16.30 -1.20
N VAL A 573 -35.32 -17.50 -1.59
CA VAL A 573 -36.06 -18.43 -0.74
C VAL A 573 -35.23 -18.87 0.46
N ASN A 574 -33.96 -19.23 0.23
CA ASN A 574 -33.09 -19.73 1.28
C ASN A 574 -32.29 -18.63 1.99
N ASN A 575 -32.30 -17.41 1.46
CA ASN A 575 -31.43 -16.30 1.83
C ASN A 575 -29.97 -16.75 1.98
N LYS A 576 -29.38 -17.20 0.87
CA LYS A 576 -27.97 -17.57 0.83
C LYS A 576 -27.38 -16.99 -0.43
N TRP A 577 -26.37 -16.14 -0.26
CA TRP A 577 -25.80 -15.35 -1.34
C TRP A 577 -24.29 -15.48 -1.36
N MET A 578 -23.70 -15.32 -2.54
CA MET A 578 -22.26 -15.19 -2.73
C MET A 578 -21.98 -13.97 -3.59
N LEU A 579 -20.83 -13.33 -3.38
CA LEU A 579 -20.38 -12.26 -4.28
C LEU A 579 -19.99 -12.85 -5.65
N GLU A 580 -20.66 -12.38 -6.68
CA GLU A 580 -20.35 -12.68 -8.08
C GLU A 580 -19.51 -11.58 -8.72
N GLU A 581 -18.70 -11.96 -9.70
CA GLU A 581 -18.04 -10.97 -10.55
C GLU A 581 -19.09 -10.27 -11.43
N HIS A 582 -18.77 -9.04 -11.86
CA HIS A 582 -19.54 -8.39 -12.91
C HIS A 582 -19.65 -9.35 -14.09
N PHE A 583 -20.87 -9.73 -14.42
CA PHE A 583 -21.13 -10.52 -15.61
C PHE A 583 -20.83 -9.61 -16.81
N GLY A 584 -19.68 -9.81 -17.46
CA GLY A 584 -19.13 -8.92 -18.50
C GLY A 584 -19.93 -8.82 -19.80
N THR A 585 -21.23 -9.09 -19.78
CA THR A 585 -22.10 -9.02 -20.95
C THR A 585 -22.85 -7.70 -20.95
N GLU A 586 -22.67 -6.89 -22.00
CA GLU A 586 -23.48 -5.68 -22.28
C GLU A 586 -25.00 -5.94 -22.17
N ALA A 587 -25.43 -7.20 -22.39
CA ALA A 587 -26.80 -7.67 -22.21
C ALA A 587 -27.36 -7.45 -20.78
N LEU A 588 -26.52 -7.42 -19.75
CA LEU A 588 -26.94 -7.18 -18.37
C LEU A 588 -27.01 -5.72 -17.97
N MET A 589 -26.76 -4.82 -18.91
CA MET A 589 -26.89 -3.38 -18.66
C MET A 589 -28.24 -2.84 -19.16
N CYS A 590 -29.05 -3.66 -19.84
CA CYS A 590 -30.38 -3.23 -20.28
C CYS A 590 -31.36 -3.14 -19.10
N GLU A 591 -31.96 -1.96 -18.88
CA GLU A 591 -32.95 -1.73 -17.81
C GLU A 591 -34.09 -2.76 -17.85
N GLU A 592 -34.46 -3.18 -19.06
CA GLU A 592 -35.57 -4.09 -19.32
C GLU A 592 -35.36 -5.48 -18.71
N ASN A 593 -34.12 -5.84 -18.37
CA ASN A 593 -33.78 -7.16 -17.83
C ASN A 593 -33.89 -7.23 -16.31
N TYR A 594 -34.07 -6.10 -15.63
CA TYR A 594 -34.15 -6.07 -14.17
C TYR A 594 -35.52 -5.61 -13.67
N THR A 595 -35.86 -6.04 -12.47
CA THR A 595 -36.96 -5.48 -11.67
C THR A 595 -36.40 -4.79 -10.44
N LEU A 596 -36.79 -3.53 -10.23
CA LEU A 596 -36.46 -2.78 -9.03
C LEU A 596 -37.29 -3.31 -7.85
N HIS A 597 -36.63 -3.53 -6.73
CA HIS A 597 -37.22 -3.99 -5.48
C HIS A 597 -36.80 -3.09 -4.32
N TYR A 598 -37.68 -2.96 -3.32
CA TYR A 598 -37.39 -2.25 -2.08
C TYR A 598 -37.15 -3.25 -0.96
N CYS A 599 -35.95 -3.23 -0.37
CA CYS A 599 -35.55 -4.26 0.60
C CYS A 599 -36.48 -4.30 1.82
N HIS A 600 -37.01 -3.16 2.27
CA HIS A 600 -37.91 -3.12 3.43
C HIS A 600 -39.29 -3.75 3.16
N GLU A 601 -39.75 -3.75 1.91
CA GLU A 601 -41.05 -4.33 1.51
C GLU A 601 -40.89 -5.78 1.07
N ASP A 602 -39.93 -6.04 0.18
CA ASP A 602 -39.79 -7.31 -0.52
C ASP A 602 -38.87 -8.29 0.24
N TYR A 603 -37.92 -7.78 1.03
CA TYR A 603 -36.83 -8.60 1.56
C TYR A 603 -36.24 -8.09 2.89
N SER A 604 -37.10 -7.85 3.89
CA SER A 604 -36.74 -7.13 5.14
C SER A 604 -35.61 -7.77 5.97
N HIS A 605 -35.32 -9.05 5.73
CA HIS A 605 -34.21 -9.77 6.36
C HIS A 605 -32.83 -9.37 5.81
N GLY A 606 -32.76 -8.77 4.62
CA GLY A 606 -31.51 -8.48 3.92
C GLY A 606 -30.88 -9.73 3.31
N PHE A 607 -29.72 -9.55 2.70
CA PHE A 607 -28.96 -10.57 1.98
C PHE A 607 -27.91 -11.20 2.89
N ASP A 608 -28.07 -12.49 3.18
CA ASP A 608 -27.08 -13.26 3.93
C ASP A 608 -25.97 -13.76 2.99
N ILE A 609 -24.87 -13.01 2.91
CA ILE A 609 -23.71 -13.26 2.04
C ILE A 609 -22.72 -14.16 2.77
N TYR A 610 -22.34 -15.25 2.10
CA TYR A 610 -21.56 -16.34 2.65
C TYR A 610 -20.19 -16.54 2.05
#